data_AF-A0A832VY19-F1
#
_entry.id   AF-A0A832VY19-F1
#
_cell.length_a   1.000
_cell.length_b   1.000
_cell.length_c   1.000
_cell.angle_alpha   90.00
_cell.angle_beta   90.00
_cell.angle_gamma   90.00
#
_symmetry.space_group_name_H-M   'P 1'
#
loop_
_entity.id
_entity.type
_entity.pdbx_description
1 polymer ?
#
loop_
_entity_poly.entity_id
_entity_poly.type
_entity_poly.pdbx_seq_one_letter_code
_entity_poly.pdbx_strand_id
1 'polypeptide(L)'
;MSIETRRLEVSGAAPFKQSGVYEVQISISARLPQAEEIASKRFTTLWQDRFHLHVKDSKFTQILGSDSNPIPNSVLELPSIWIIVSDQFSSLHSVFEVKTSSSEKTIEPEITKQKRKTEVEPIIEE
;
A
#
# COMPACT_ATOMS: atom_id res chain seq x y z
N MET A 1 5.57 10.55 -29.65
CA MET A 1 4.62 9.60 -29.05
C MET A 1 4.35 10.09 -27.65
N SER A 2 3.13 10.53 -27.35
CA SER A 2 2.79 11.01 -26.01
C SER A 2 2.69 9.79 -25.10
N ILE A 3 3.67 9.60 -24.23
CA ILE A 3 3.51 8.71 -23.08
C ILE A 3 2.49 9.43 -22.22
N GLU A 4 1.22 9.06 -22.34
CA GLU A 4 0.20 9.51 -21.41
C GLU A 4 0.63 8.98 -20.04
N THR A 5 1.17 9.86 -19.19
CA THR A 5 1.62 9.50 -17.85
C THR A 5 0.39 9.13 -17.03
N ARG A 6 0.03 7.85 -17.08
CA ARG A 6 -1.07 7.31 -16.29
C ARG A 6 -0.64 7.25 -14.85
N ARG A 7 -1.25 8.13 -14.06
CA ARG A 7 -1.09 8.22 -12.62
C ARG A 7 -2.28 7.53 -11.97
N LEU A 8 -2.02 6.76 -10.92
CA LEU A 8 -3.04 6.07 -10.16
C LEU A 8 -3.12 6.71 -8.78
N GLU A 9 -4.22 7.37 -8.47
CA GLU A 9 -4.49 7.82 -7.11
C GLU A 9 -4.97 6.63 -6.27
N VAL A 10 -4.30 6.39 -5.14
CA VAL A 10 -4.68 5.38 -4.16
C VAL A 10 -4.94 6.04 -2.82
N SER A 11 -6.01 5.63 -2.15
CA SER A 11 -6.31 6.02 -0.78
C SER A 11 -6.52 4.77 0.06
N GLY A 12 -5.94 4.74 1.26
CA GLY A 12 -5.89 3.52 2.05
C GLY A 12 -5.66 3.78 3.53
N ALA A 13 -5.76 2.70 4.31
CA ALA A 13 -5.32 2.70 5.70
C ALA A 13 -3.79 2.55 5.74
N ALA A 14 -3.14 3.49 6.42
CA ALA A 14 -1.70 3.44 6.64
C ALA A 14 -1.38 2.46 7.77
N PRO A 15 -0.22 1.77 7.74
CA PRO A 15 0.18 0.88 8.84
C PRO A 15 0.58 1.63 10.13
N PHE A 16 0.55 2.96 10.11
CA PHE A 16 1.00 3.84 11.20
C PHE A 16 -0.18 4.33 12.05
N LYS A 17 -0.02 4.31 13.38
CA LYS A 17 -1.03 4.79 14.33
C LYS A 17 -1.02 6.30 14.52
N GLN A 18 0.11 6.94 14.26
CA GLN A 18 0.30 8.37 14.48
C GLN A 18 0.27 9.10 13.14
N SER A 19 -0.36 10.27 13.12
CA SER A 19 -0.28 11.17 11.97
C SER A 19 1.15 11.70 11.83
N GLY A 20 1.64 11.82 10.61
CA GLY A 20 3.02 12.18 10.34
C GLY A 20 3.43 11.89 8.90
N VAL A 21 4.70 12.15 8.59
CA VAL A 21 5.31 11.80 7.31
C VAL A 21 6.22 10.59 7.52
N TYR A 22 6.03 9.55 6.71
CA TYR A 22 6.77 8.29 6.82
C TYR A 22 7.40 7.93 5.48
N GLU A 23 8.60 7.36 5.51
CA GLU A 23 9.23 6.82 4.31
C GLU A 23 8.74 5.38 4.08
N VAL A 24 7.98 5.20 3.01
CA VAL A 24 7.39 3.91 2.66
C VAL A 24 7.80 3.48 1.27
N GLN A 25 7.78 2.18 1.05
CA GLN A 25 7.79 1.60 -0.29
C GLN A 25 6.37 1.14 -0.61
N ILE A 26 5.82 1.62 -1.72
CA ILE A 26 4.52 1.18 -2.23
C ILE A 26 4.78 0.24 -3.41
N SER A 27 4.20 -0.95 -3.34
CA SER A 27 4.33 -1.98 -4.37
C SER A 27 2.95 -2.41 -4.87
N ILE A 28 2.84 -2.71 -6.16
CA ILE A 28 1.62 -3.19 -6.81
C ILE A 28 1.81 -4.65 -7.21
N SER A 29 0.82 -5.49 -6.94
CA SER A 29 0.78 -6.90 -7.33
C SER A 29 -0.56 -7.26 -7.97
N ALA A 30 -0.55 -8.22 -8.91
CA ALA A 30 -1.79 -8.77 -9.49
C ALA A 30 -2.58 -9.63 -8.50
N ARG A 31 -1.90 -10.27 -7.54
CA ARG A 31 -2.51 -11.15 -6.53
C ARG A 31 -2.14 -10.69 -5.13
N LEU A 32 -2.98 -11.02 -4.15
CA LEU A 32 -2.67 -10.85 -2.74
C LEU A 32 -1.42 -11.68 -2.40
N PRO A 33 -0.28 -11.06 -2.03
CA PRO A 33 0.85 -11.80 -1.50
C PRO A 33 0.57 -12.27 -0.07
N GLN A 34 1.18 -13.38 0.34
CA GLN A 34 1.10 -13.83 1.74
C GLN A 34 1.92 -12.92 2.66
N ALA A 35 1.56 -12.86 3.95
CA ALA A 35 2.25 -12.06 4.95
C ALA A 35 3.77 -12.36 5.01
N GLU A 36 4.15 -13.64 4.89
CA GLU A 36 5.55 -14.07 4.86
C GLU A 36 6.29 -13.54 3.63
N GLU A 37 5.64 -13.56 2.45
CA GLU A 37 6.17 -13.02 1.20
C GLU A 37 6.38 -11.50 1.31
N ILE A 38 5.45 -10.79 1.95
CA ILE A 38 5.53 -9.33 2.18
C ILE A 38 6.65 -9.00 3.15
N ALA A 39 6.74 -9.71 4.28
CA ALA A 39 7.78 -9.50 5.29
C ALA A 39 9.18 -9.76 4.71
N SER A 40 9.32 -10.80 3.88
CA SER A 40 10.56 -11.12 3.19
C SER A 40 10.81 -10.25 1.95
N LYS A 41 9.84 -9.41 1.53
CA LYS A 41 9.83 -8.66 0.27
C LYS A 41 10.08 -9.55 -0.96
N ARG A 42 9.60 -10.80 -0.93
CA ARG A 42 9.74 -11.82 -1.99
C ARG A 42 8.39 -12.17 -2.61
N PHE A 43 7.73 -11.18 -3.20
CA PHE A 43 6.50 -11.37 -3.96
C PHE A 43 6.65 -10.82 -5.37
N THR A 44 5.77 -11.25 -6.28
CA THR A 44 5.74 -10.72 -7.64
C THR A 44 5.25 -9.28 -7.62
N THR A 45 6.15 -8.35 -7.92
CA THR A 45 5.84 -6.92 -7.99
C THR A 45 5.73 -6.49 -9.44
N LEU A 46 4.58 -5.91 -9.81
CA LEU A 46 4.36 -5.34 -11.15
C LEU A 46 4.92 -3.93 -11.26
N TRP A 47 4.88 -3.19 -10.16
CA TRP A 47 5.38 -1.83 -10.05
C TRP A 47 5.71 -1.54 -8.59
N GLN A 48 6.76 -0.77 -8.33
CA GLN A 48 7.08 -0.29 -6.99
C GLN A 48 7.79 1.04 -7.05
N ASP A 49 7.63 1.84 -6.01
CA ASP A 49 8.38 3.06 -5.81
C ASP A 49 8.41 3.48 -4.33
N ARG A 50 9.24 4.47 -4.02
CA ARG A 50 9.45 5.01 -2.68
C ARG A 50 8.74 6.36 -2.54
N PHE A 51 8.06 6.56 -1.43
CA PHE A 51 7.29 7.77 -1.16
C PHE A 51 7.46 8.27 0.27
N HIS A 52 7.35 9.59 0.42
CA HIS A 52 7.10 10.23 1.70
C HIS A 52 5.59 10.29 1.92
N LEU A 53 5.04 9.30 2.61
CA LEU A 53 3.60 9.14 2.82
C LEU A 53 3.13 10.08 3.92
N HIS A 54 2.21 10.97 3.57
CA HIS A 54 1.52 11.80 4.55
C HIS A 54 0.33 11.02 5.12
N VAL A 55 0.45 10.67 6.40
CA VAL A 55 -0.59 9.93 7.13
C VAL A 55 -1.33 10.90 8.04
N LYS A 56 -2.66 10.89 7.93
CA LYS A 56 -3.56 11.66 8.78
C LYS A 56 -4.69 10.74 9.25
N ASP A 57 -4.85 10.63 10.57
CA ASP A 57 -5.91 9.79 11.17
C ASP A 57 -5.85 8.32 10.70
N SER A 58 -4.63 7.77 10.61
CA SER A 58 -4.35 6.41 10.08
C SER A 58 -4.77 6.18 8.62
N LYS A 59 -5.09 7.25 7.87
CA LYS A 59 -5.39 7.21 6.44
C LYS A 59 -4.34 7.97 5.64
N PHE A 60 -4.23 7.64 4.37
CA PHE A 60 -3.39 8.36 3.43
C PHE A 60 -4.04 8.42 2.05
N THR A 61 -3.57 9.36 1.24
CA THR A 61 -3.85 9.46 -0.19
C THR A 61 -2.53 9.70 -0.90
N GLN A 62 -2.23 8.92 -1.93
CA GLN A 62 -0.98 9.01 -2.69
C GLN A 62 -1.25 8.81 -4.17
N ILE A 63 -0.60 9.61 -5.00
CA ILE A 63 -0.60 9.43 -6.45
C ILE A 63 0.62 8.58 -6.81
N LEU A 64 0.38 7.41 -7.41
CA LEU A 64 1.38 6.49 -7.92
C LEU A 64 1.62 6.72 -9.40
N GLY A 65 2.85 6.45 -9.85
CA GLY A 65 3.29 6.70 -11.22
C GLY A 65 3.87 8.11 -11.40
N SER A 66 5.04 8.17 -12.02
CA SER A 66 5.73 9.41 -12.38
C SER A 66 6.29 9.33 -13.79
N ASP A 67 6.76 10.44 -14.37
CA ASP A 67 7.44 10.43 -15.66
C ASP A 67 8.69 9.53 -15.66
N SER A 68 9.36 9.39 -14.51
CA SER A 68 10.55 8.52 -14.35
C SER A 68 10.19 7.06 -14.07
N ASN A 69 9.01 6.81 -13.52
CA ASN A 69 8.53 5.46 -13.17
C ASN A 69 7.02 5.36 -13.45
N PRO A 70 6.60 5.33 -14.73
CA PRO A 70 5.19 5.28 -15.09
C PRO A 70 4.60 3.92 -14.73
N ILE A 71 3.30 3.90 -14.39
CA ILE A 71 2.61 2.63 -14.14
C ILE A 71 2.40 1.91 -15.48
N PRO A 72 2.80 0.63 -15.59
CA PRO A 72 2.59 -0.14 -16.82
C PRO A 72 1.10 -0.30 -17.14
N ASN A 73 0.73 -0.21 -18.42
CA ASN A 73 -0.65 -0.44 -18.86
C ASN A 73 -1.19 -1.80 -18.42
N SER A 74 -0.33 -2.82 -18.43
CA SER A 74 -0.68 -4.17 -17.96
C SER A 74 -1.19 -4.21 -16.51
N VAL A 75 -0.86 -3.22 -15.67
CA VAL A 75 -1.38 -3.09 -14.30
C VAL A 75 -2.79 -2.50 -14.32
N LEU A 76 -3.01 -1.50 -15.17
CA LEU A 76 -4.27 -0.75 -15.27
C LEU A 76 -5.35 -1.53 -16.00
N GLU A 77 -4.96 -2.48 -16.86
CA GLU A 77 -5.87 -3.39 -17.57
C GLU A 77 -6.39 -4.53 -16.66
N LEU A 78 -5.79 -4.74 -15.49
CA LEU A 78 -6.30 -5.71 -14.53
C LEU A 78 -7.66 -5.26 -13.99
N PRO A 79 -8.54 -6.18 -13.57
CA PRO A 79 -9.81 -5.81 -12.94
C PRO A 79 -9.61 -5.28 -11.51
N SER A 80 -8.63 -5.85 -10.81
CA SER A 80 -8.24 -5.51 -9.45
C SER A 80 -6.72 -5.64 -9.31
N ILE A 81 -6.15 -4.79 -8.48
CA ILE A 81 -4.74 -4.83 -8.09
C ILE A 81 -4.61 -4.77 -6.57
N TRP A 82 -3.51 -5.29 -6.07
CA TRP A 82 -3.18 -5.26 -4.65
C TRP A 82 -2.10 -4.21 -4.40
N ILE A 83 -2.39 -3.28 -3.51
CA ILE A 83 -1.46 -2.25 -3.05
C ILE A 83 -0.85 -2.71 -1.73
N ILE A 84 0.48 -2.78 -1.70
CA ILE A 84 1.26 -3.14 -0.53
C ILE A 84 2.07 -1.91 -0.12
N VAL A 85 1.75 -1.36 1.05
CA VAL A 85 2.49 -0.26 1.66
C VAL A 85 3.36 -0.86 2.74
N SER A 86 4.68 -0.84 2.55
CA SER A 86 5.64 -1.33 3.54
C SER A 86 6.49 -0.18 4.04
N ASP A 87 6.63 -0.08 5.36
CA ASP A 87 7.63 0.78 5.95
C ASP A 87 9.03 0.28 5.58
N GLN A 88 9.98 1.20 5.42
CA GLN A 88 11.33 0.84 5.04
C GLN A 88 12.18 0.39 6.22
N PHE A 89 11.92 0.94 7.41
CA PHE A 89 12.77 0.77 8.59
C PHE A 89 12.20 -0.27 9.56
N SER A 90 11.00 -0.78 9.30
CA SER A 90 10.32 -1.75 10.14
C SER A 90 9.52 -2.75 9.31
N SER A 91 9.06 -3.82 9.96
CA SER A 91 8.20 -4.84 9.35
C SER A 91 6.74 -4.42 9.22
N LEU A 92 6.41 -3.15 9.52
CA LEU A 92 5.05 -2.63 9.40
C LEU A 92 4.64 -2.57 7.93
N HIS A 93 3.49 -3.18 7.64
CA HIS A 93 2.93 -3.18 6.31
C HIS A 93 1.40 -3.11 6.35
N SER A 94 0.82 -2.58 5.29
CA SER A 94 -0.62 -2.54 5.04
C SER A 94 -0.86 -3.05 3.63
N VAL A 95 -1.92 -3.85 3.46
CA VAL A 95 -2.32 -4.42 2.17
C VAL A 95 -3.80 -4.21 1.97
N PHE A 96 -4.15 -3.71 0.79
CA PHE A 96 -5.54 -3.53 0.39
C PHE A 96 -5.70 -3.69 -1.12
N GLU A 97 -6.92 -4.06 -1.53
CA GLU A 97 -7.29 -4.23 -2.93
C GLU A 97 -7.82 -2.90 -3.49
N VAL A 98 -7.42 -2.56 -4.70
CA VAL A 98 -7.92 -1.42 -5.48
C VAL A 98 -8.46 -1.95 -6.79
N LYS A 99 -9.71 -1.62 -7.12
CA LYS A 99 -10.33 -1.98 -8.40
C LYS A 99 -9.91 -0.96 -9.45
N THR A 100 -9.29 -1.44 -10.52
CA THR A 100 -8.74 -0.63 -11.62
C THR A 100 -9.71 -0.46 -12.78
N SER A 101 -10.94 -0.98 -12.67
CA SER A 101 -12.00 -0.81 -13.68
C SER A 101 -12.05 0.64 -14.14
N SER A 102 -11.86 0.84 -15.45
CA SER A 102 -11.57 2.09 -16.17
C SER A 102 -12.63 3.20 -16.10
N SER A 103 -13.37 3.29 -15.00
CA SER A 103 -14.40 4.27 -14.73
C SER A 103 -14.06 4.97 -13.42
N GLU A 104 -13.78 6.27 -13.54
CA GLU A 104 -13.85 7.28 -12.49
C GLU A 104 -14.81 6.88 -11.36
N LYS A 105 -14.27 6.48 -10.21
CA LYS A 105 -14.87 6.75 -8.89
C LYS A 105 -13.92 6.33 -7.78
N THR A 106 -13.43 7.35 -7.10
CA THR A 106 -13.14 7.41 -5.66
C THR A 106 -13.68 6.18 -4.92
N ILE A 107 -12.80 5.24 -4.59
CA ILE A 107 -13.11 4.13 -3.69
C ILE A 107 -12.53 4.48 -2.32
N GLU A 108 -13.42 4.91 -1.43
CA GLU A 108 -13.17 4.93 0.01
C GLU A 108 -12.82 3.51 0.47
N PRO A 109 -11.74 3.31 1.25
CA PRO A 109 -11.38 1.99 1.72
C PRO A 109 -12.35 1.55 2.81
N GLU A 110 -13.04 0.43 2.57
CA GLU A 110 -13.84 -0.29 3.55
C GLU A 110 -12.92 -0.85 4.64
N ILE A 111 -13.11 -0.37 5.86
CA ILE A 111 -12.27 -0.64 7.03
C ILE A 111 -12.51 -2.09 7.48
N THR A 112 -11.69 -3.04 7.02
CA THR A 112 -11.62 -4.36 7.66
C THR A 112 -10.83 -4.23 8.95
N LYS A 113 -11.57 -4.19 10.07
CA LYS A 113 -11.05 -4.24 11.45
C LYS A 113 -10.21 -5.52 11.65
N GLN A 114 -8.90 -5.44 11.42
CA GLN A 114 -7.99 -6.51 11.84
C GLN A 114 -7.75 -6.39 13.35
N LYS A 115 -8.45 -7.25 14.09
CA LYS A 115 -8.40 -7.40 15.54
C LYS A 115 -6.98 -7.81 15.94
N ARG A 116 -6.17 -6.85 16.40
CA ARG A 116 -4.85 -7.11 16.98
C ARG A 116 -5.07 -7.87 18.29
N LYS A 117 -4.71 -9.16 18.35
CA LYS A 117 -4.61 -9.89 19.62
C LYS A 117 -3.48 -9.25 20.42
N THR A 118 -3.85 -8.72 21.58
CA THR A 118 -2.96 -8.30 22.66
C THR A 118 -2.29 -9.55 23.24
N GLU A 119 -0.96 -9.62 23.19
CA GLU A 119 -0.19 -10.48 24.07
C GLU A 119 0.55 -9.55 25.03
N VAL A 120 0.06 -9.51 26.26
CA VAL A 120 0.67 -8.84 27.41
C VAL A 120 1.43 -9.92 28.17
N GLU A 121 2.76 -9.83 28.21
CA GLU A 121 3.54 -10.54 29.23
C GLU A 121 3.71 -9.61 30.44
N PRO A 122 3.29 -10.02 31.66
CA PRO A 122 3.69 -9.34 32.88
C PRO A 122 5.07 -9.86 33.30
N ILE A 123 6.05 -8.96 33.36
CA ILE A 123 7.34 -9.22 34.00
C ILE A 123 7.13 -9.04 35.50
N ILE A 124 7.30 -10.14 36.24
CA ILE A 124 7.37 -10.18 37.70
C ILE A 124 8.78 -9.71 38.07
N GLU A 125 8.91 -8.71 38.93
CA GLU A 125 10.14 -8.48 39.69
C GLU A 125 9.83 -8.50 41.19
N GLU A 126 10.81 -9.07 41.89
CA GLU A 126 10.83 -9.69 43.21
C GLU A 126 10.80 -8.71 44.40
#